data_AF-A0A954K0C9-F1
#
_entry.id   AF-A0A954K0C9-F1
#
_cell.length_a   1.000
_cell.length_b   1.000
_cell.length_c   1.000
_cell.angle_alpha   90.00
_cell.angle_beta   90.00
_cell.angle_gamma   90.00
#
_symmetry.space_group_name_H-M   'P 1'
#
loop_
_entity.id
_entity.type
_entity.pdbx_description
1 polymer ?
#
loop_
_entity_poly.entity_id
_entity_poly.type
_entity_poly.pdbx_seq_one_letter_code
_entity_poly.pdbx_strand_id
1 'polypeptide(L)' 'MFLCVQDLTCPGFSFLHSCSLAARIPGMAAIEGNARQYCPTANSKWARKIPTVFTVKNGRIDTSRLAGPGLGFQ' A
#
# COMPACT_ATOMS: atom_id res chain seq x y z
N MET A 1 -6.03 21.86 2.89
CA MET A 1 -6.62 20.62 2.32
C MET A 1 -5.47 19.76 1.81
N PHE A 2 -5.48 18.45 2.04
CA PHE A 2 -4.48 17.51 1.52
C PHE A 2 -5.13 16.44 0.65
N LEU A 3 -4.37 15.83 -0.25
CA LEU A 3 -4.84 14.77 -1.15
C LEU A 3 -4.37 13.41 -0.65
N CYS A 4 -5.28 12.43 -0.67
CA CYS A 4 -4.99 11.05 -0.28
C CYS A 4 -5.48 10.08 -1.35
N VAL A 5 -4.78 8.94 -1.45
CA VAL A 5 -5.33 7.75 -2.09
C VAL A 5 -6.15 6.99 -1.05
N GLN A 6 -7.41 6.68 -1.34
CA GLN A 6 -8.28 5.92 -0.43
C GLN A 6 -8.68 4.59 -1.07
N ASP A 7 -8.36 3.50 -0.37
CA ASP A 7 -8.73 2.14 -0.75
C ASP A 7 -9.13 1.34 0.52
N LEU A 8 -10.33 1.63 1.01
CA LEU A 8 -10.78 1.15 2.31
C LEU A 8 -11.13 -0.34 2.32
N THR A 9 -11.50 -0.91 1.16
CA THR A 9 -12.09 -2.24 1.04
C THR A 9 -11.21 -3.26 0.32
N CYS A 10 -10.13 -2.86 -0.35
CA CYS A 10 -9.33 -3.81 -1.12
C CYS A 10 -8.06 -4.27 -0.35
N PRO A 11 -7.97 -5.56 0.04
CA PRO A 11 -6.80 -6.11 0.71
C PRO A 11 -5.74 -6.64 -0.28
N GLY A 12 -4.60 -7.08 0.26
CA GLY A 12 -3.60 -7.87 -0.44
C GLY A 12 -3.01 -7.15 -1.64
N PHE A 13 -3.13 -7.74 -2.83
CA PHE A 13 -2.53 -7.20 -4.06
C PHE A 13 -3.14 -5.85 -4.45
N SER A 14 -4.45 -5.70 -4.29
CA SER A 14 -5.14 -4.45 -4.62
C SER A 14 -4.65 -3.28 -3.77
N PHE A 15 -4.36 -3.52 -2.48
CA PHE A 15 -3.75 -2.49 -1.64
C PHE A 15 -2.36 -2.07 -2.13
N LEU A 16 -1.55 -3.01 -2.65
CA LEU A 16 -0.23 -2.69 -3.21
C LEU A 16 -0.36 -1.77 -4.43
N HIS A 17 -1.41 -1.92 -5.25
CA HIS A 17 -1.69 -1.02 -6.38
C HIS A 17 -1.91 0.42 -5.88
N SER A 18 -2.78 0.58 -4.89
CA SER A 18 -3.07 1.88 -4.26
C SER A 18 -1.81 2.49 -3.64
N CYS A 19 -0.93 1.68 -3.02
CA CYS A 19 0.36 2.13 -2.49
C CYS A 19 1.30 2.63 -3.59
N SER A 20 1.39 1.91 -4.71
CA SER A 20 2.23 2.32 -5.84
C SER A 20 1.73 3.63 -6.45
N LEU A 21 0.42 3.84 -6.49
CA LEU A 21 -0.17 5.10 -6.97
C LEU A 21 0.19 6.25 -6.03
N ALA A 22 -0.06 6.07 -4.73
CA ALA A 22 0.22 7.07 -3.71
C ALA A 22 1.69 7.48 -3.66
N ALA A 23 2.61 6.53 -3.87
CA ALA A 23 4.05 6.78 -3.84
C ALA A 23 4.59 7.54 -5.07
N ARG A 24 3.81 7.64 -6.15
CA ARG A 24 4.29 8.14 -7.44
C ARG A 24 3.54 9.37 -7.97
N ILE A 25 2.37 9.68 -7.42
CA ILE A 25 1.63 10.90 -7.80
C ILE A 25 2.11 12.06 -6.92
N PRO A 26 2.65 13.15 -7.52
CA PRO A 26 3.03 14.34 -6.77
C PRO A 26 1.86 14.95 -6.02
N GLY A 27 2.09 15.38 -4.77
CA GLY A 27 1.08 16.04 -3.94
C GLY A 27 0.20 15.08 -3.11
N MET A 28 0.41 13.77 -3.20
CA MET A 28 -0.24 12.81 -2.29
C MET A 28 0.38 12.90 -0.88
N ALA A 29 -0.45 13.11 0.13
CA ALA A 29 -0.03 13.22 1.52
C ALA A 29 -0.06 11.87 2.25
N ALA A 30 -1.03 11.02 1.94
CA ALA A 30 -1.17 9.71 2.57
C ALA A 30 -1.94 8.70 1.69
N ILE A 31 -1.95 7.46 2.17
CA ILE A 31 -2.82 6.38 1.70
C ILE A 31 -3.65 5.86 2.86
N GLU A 32 -4.95 5.71 2.63
CA GLU A 32 -5.87 5.09 3.56
C GLU A 32 -6.24 3.70 3.07
N GLY A 33 -6.11 2.69 3.93
CA GLY A 33 -6.48 1.33 3.57
C GLY A 33 -6.78 0.46 4.79
N ASN A 34 -8.07 0.30 5.06
CA ASN A 34 -8.62 -0.32 6.27
C ASN A 34 -8.71 -1.84 6.14
N ALA A 35 -9.01 -2.37 4.95
CA ALA A 35 -9.14 -3.81 4.69
C ALA A 35 -7.91 -4.63 5.13
N ARG A 36 -6.73 -3.99 5.26
CA ARG A 36 -5.55 -4.63 5.84
C ARG A 36 -5.74 -5.16 7.26
N GLN A 37 -6.52 -4.44 8.06
CA GLN A 37 -6.79 -4.78 9.46
C GLN A 37 -7.94 -5.80 9.58
N TYR A 38 -8.90 -5.75 8.66
CA TYR A 38 -10.13 -6.56 8.72
C TYR A 38 -10.07 -7.87 7.92
N CYS A 39 -9.15 -7.98 6.95
CA CYS A 39 -9.02 -9.16 6.07
C CYS A 39 -7.62 -9.80 6.14
N PRO A 40 -7.13 -10.24 7.32
CA PRO A 40 -5.74 -10.67 7.51
C PRO A 40 -5.32 -11.82 6.57
N THR A 41 -6.22 -12.77 6.32
CA THR A 41 -5.97 -13.92 5.43
C THR A 41 -5.65 -13.46 4.00
N ALA A 42 -6.38 -12.47 3.48
CA ALA A 42 -6.18 -11.93 2.14
C ALA A 42 -4.84 -11.18 1.99
N ASN A 43 -4.31 -10.64 3.09
CA ASN A 43 -3.00 -9.97 3.11
C ASN A 43 -1.84 -10.93 3.28
N SER A 44 -2.05 -12.11 3.89
CA SER A 44 -0.99 -13.00 4.37
C SER A 44 0.10 -13.34 3.33
N LYS A 45 -0.30 -13.66 2.09
CA LYS A 45 0.62 -13.94 0.98
C LYS A 45 1.51 -12.72 0.67
N TRP A 46 0.90 -11.54 0.61
CA TRP A 46 1.58 -10.31 0.22
C TRP A 46 2.38 -9.69 1.36
N ALA A 47 1.91 -9.80 2.60
CA ALA A 47 2.65 -9.42 3.80
C ALA A 47 3.94 -10.24 3.94
N ARG A 48 3.96 -11.51 3.54
CA ARG A 48 5.21 -12.29 3.46
C ARG A 48 6.11 -11.85 2.30
N LYS A 49 5.54 -11.54 1.13
CA LYS A 49 6.31 -11.16 -0.07
C LYS A 49 6.92 -9.76 0.04
N ILE A 50 6.16 -8.79 0.56
CA ILE A 50 6.50 -7.36 0.64
C ILE A 50 6.14 -6.82 2.04
N PRO A 51 6.82 -7.27 3.11
CA PRO A 51 6.47 -6.92 4.49
C PRO A 51 6.54 -5.42 4.78
N THR A 52 7.35 -4.68 4.01
CA THR A 52 7.57 -3.24 4.14
C THR A 52 6.31 -2.41 3.89
N VAL A 53 5.38 -2.92 3.05
CA VAL A 53 4.11 -2.25 2.74
C VAL A 53 3.02 -2.58 3.77
N PHE A 54 3.11 -3.72 4.44
CA PHE A 54 2.12 -4.18 5.42
C PHE A 54 2.50 -3.87 6.88
N THR A 55 3.74 -3.45 7.13
CA THR A 55 4.23 -3.06 8.47
C THR A 55 4.28 -1.55 8.56
N VAL A 56 3.40 -0.96 9.37
CA VAL A 56 3.41 0.48 9.63
C VAL A 56 4.47 0.78 10.69
N LYS A 57 5.43 1.67 10.37
CA LYS A 57 6.43 2.19 11.31
C LYS A 57 6.37 3.71 11.32
N ASN A 58 6.17 4.30 12.49
CA ASN A 58 6.07 5.77 12.66
C ASN A 58 5.07 6.42 11.69
N GLY A 59 3.90 5.79 11.51
CA GLY A 59 2.85 6.28 10.61
C GLY A 59 3.17 6.16 9.12
N ARG A 60 4.22 5.44 8.73
CA ARG A 60 4.63 5.26 7.33
C ARG A 60 4.74 3.78 6.97
N ILE A 61 4.59 3.52 5.68
CA ILE A 61 4.89 2.23 5.03
C ILE A 61 5.99 2.46 4.00
N ASP A 62 6.81 1.45 3.73
CA ASP A 62 7.90 1.53 2.77
C ASP A 62 7.51 0.87 1.44
N THR A 63 7.36 1.72 0.42
CA THR A 63 6.98 1.38 -0.95
C THR A 63 8.17 1.24 -1.90
N SER A 64 9.41 1.25 -1.42
CA SER A 64 10.62 1.09 -2.24
C SER A 64 10.63 -0.19 -3.07
N ARG A 65 9.95 -1.24 -2.59
CA ARG A 65 9.75 -2.52 -3.30
C ARG A 65 8.67 -2.49 -4.39
N LEU A 66 8.02 -1.34 -4.59
CA LEU A 66 7.05 -1.08 -5.64
C LEU A 66 7.66 -0.16 -6.72
N ALA A 67 8.95 -0.30 -7.04
CA ALA A 67 9.71 0.62 -7.90
C ALA A 67 9.99 0.14 -9.34
N GLY A 68 9.53 -1.07 -9.72
CA GLY A 68 9.69 -1.56 -11.09
C GLY A 68 8.82 -0.82 -12.14
N PRO A 69 8.92 -1.21 -13.43
CA PRO A 69 8.07 -0.69 -14.50
C PRO A 69 6.57 -0.89 -14.21
N GLY A 70 5.72 0.00 -14.77
CA GLY A 70 4.28 -0.01 -14.50
C GLY A 70 3.99 0.31 -13.03
N LEU A 71 3.25 -0.55 -12.34
CA LEU A 71 2.94 -0.42 -10.90
C LEU A 71 4.03 -1.03 -9.99
N GLY A 72 5.14 -1.48 -10.57
CA GLY A 72 6.38 -1.74 -9.85
C GLY A 72 6.44 -2.94 -8.92
N PHE A 73 5.50 -3.88 -8.98
CA PHE A 73 5.51 -5.09 -8.16
C PHE A 73 6.73 -5.99 -8.46
N GLN A 74 7.59 -6.21 -7.46
CA GLN A 74 8.75 -7.13 -7.52
C GLN A 74 8.71 -8.15 -6.37
#